data_AF-A0A930B1X2-F1
#
_entry.id   AF-A0A930B1X2-F1
#
_cell.length_a   1.000
_cell.length_b   1.000
_cell.length_c   1.000
_cell.angle_alpha   90.00
_cell.angle_beta   90.00
_cell.angle_gamma   90.00
#
_symmetry.space_group_name_H-M   'P 1'
#
loop_
_entity.id
_entity.type
_entity.pdbx_description
1 polymer ?
#
loop_
_entity_poly.entity_id
_entity_poly.type
_entity_poly.pdbx_seq_one_letter_code
_entity_poly.pdbx_strand_id
1 'polypeptide(L)'
;VVLDGSEELTEEDQELLEKTKNHNRIVVYNKKDKDSMHAGISISAIQKDITELTNAIVEKYHSEYIAANSDTLNNERQIGYALQAEQAMNDAVNALHAGMELDLVTIDLEKAWTALRQITGKAGKEDLLDEIFSRFCLGK
;
A
#
# COMPACT_ATOMS: atom_id res chain seq x y z
N VAL A 1 -12.13 11.17 -15.83
CA VAL A 1 -12.97 12.17 -16.52
C VAL A 1 -13.52 11.50 -17.74
N VAL A 2 -14.84 11.50 -17.92
CA VAL A 2 -15.51 10.90 -19.08
C VAL A 2 -16.19 12.03 -19.84
N LEU A 3 -15.90 12.12 -21.13
CA LEU A 3 -16.40 13.15 -22.04
C LEU A 3 -17.22 12.48 -23.14
N ASP A 4 -18.16 13.21 -23.72
CA ASP A 4 -18.85 12.77 -24.92
C ASP A 4 -17.94 13.00 -26.14
N GLY A 5 -17.56 11.93 -26.84
CA GLY A 5 -16.76 12.04 -28.05
C GLY A 5 -17.59 12.48 -29.27
N SER A 6 -18.92 12.33 -29.25
CA SER A 6 -19.73 12.64 -30.44
C SER A 6 -19.97 14.12 -30.68
N GLU A 7 -19.53 14.99 -29.79
CA GLU A 7 -19.76 16.44 -29.81
C GLU A 7 -18.45 17.21 -29.53
N GLU A 8 -18.41 18.50 -29.84
CA GLU A 8 -17.31 19.37 -29.43
C GLU A 8 -17.34 19.60 -27.92
N LEU A 9 -16.17 19.84 -27.32
CA LEU A 9 -16.06 20.08 -25.88
C LEU A 9 -16.86 21.31 -25.47
N THR A 10 -17.79 21.10 -24.55
CA THR A 10 -18.58 22.18 -23.97
C THR A 10 -17.76 23.01 -22.97
N GLU A 11 -18.26 24.18 -22.58
CA GLU A 11 -17.64 25.00 -21.54
C GLU A 11 -17.53 24.23 -20.20
N GLU A 12 -18.51 23.39 -19.88
CA GLU A 12 -18.50 22.52 -18.69
C GLU A 12 -17.39 21.46 -18.76
N ASP A 13 -17.19 20.86 -19.94
CA ASP A 13 -16.11 19.89 -20.16
C ASP A 13 -14.73 20.53 -19.97
N GLN A 14 -14.55 21.74 -20.50
CA GLN A 14 -13.32 22.51 -20.32
C GLN A 14 -13.08 22.86 -18.86
N GLU A 15 -14.12 23.28 -18.13
CA GLU A 15 -14.02 23.58 -16.70
C GLU A 15 -13.66 22.32 -15.89
N LEU A 16 -14.25 21.16 -16.21
CA LEU A 16 -13.93 19.88 -15.59
C LEU A 16 -12.48 19.46 -15.86
N LEU A 17 -12.01 19.65 -17.09
CA LEU A 17 -10.64 19.40 -17.49
C LEU A 17 -9.66 20.34 -16.77
N GLU A 18 -10.02 21.59 -16.52
CA GLU A 18 -9.16 22.50 -15.75
C GLU A 18 -9.15 22.14 -14.25
N LYS A 19 -10.30 21.89 -13.64
CA LYS A 19 -10.41 21.54 -12.21
C LYS A 19 -9.63 20.27 -11.85
N THR A 20 -9.58 19.31 -12.77
CA THR A 20 -8.96 18.00 -12.50
C THR A 20 -7.53 17.88 -13.02
N LYS A 21 -6.93 18.94 -13.59
CA LYS A 21 -5.61 18.86 -14.26
C LYS A 21 -4.45 18.41 -13.38
N ASN A 22 -4.50 18.76 -12.09
CA ASN A 22 -3.47 18.43 -11.11
C ASN A 22 -3.76 17.12 -10.35
N HIS A 23 -4.83 16.40 -10.72
CA HIS A 23 -5.18 15.14 -10.09
C HIS A 23 -4.70 13.96 -10.91
N ASN A 24 -4.45 12.84 -10.24
CA ASN A 24 -4.19 11.59 -10.92
C ASN A 24 -5.46 11.13 -11.67
N ARG A 25 -5.55 11.38 -12.98
CA ARG A 25 -6.75 11.12 -13.79
C ARG A 25 -6.47 10.33 -15.06
N ILE A 26 -7.53 9.71 -15.58
CA ILE A 26 -7.62 9.21 -16.96
C ILE A 26 -8.76 9.98 -17.63
N VAL A 27 -8.50 10.53 -18.82
CA VAL A 27 -9.52 11.19 -19.65
C VAL A 27 -9.98 10.18 -20.70
N VAL A 28 -11.29 10.04 -20.84
CA VAL A 28 -11.93 9.02 -21.68
C VAL A 28 -13.00 9.68 -22.53
N TYR A 29 -12.98 9.42 -23.83
CA TYR A 29 -14.03 9.84 -24.76
C TYR A 29 -15.00 8.68 -24.98
N ASN A 30 -16.27 8.87 -24.62
CA ASN A 30 -17.33 7.87 -24.78
C ASN A 30 -18.10 8.10 -26.09
N LYS A 31 -18.89 7.11 -26.53
CA LYS A 31 -19.68 7.13 -27.78
C LYS A 31 -18.85 7.00 -29.07
N LYS A 32 -17.74 6.26 -29.01
CA LYS A 32 -16.90 5.88 -30.17
C LYS A 32 -17.70 5.28 -31.34
N ASP A 33 -18.85 4.66 -31.07
CA ASP A 33 -19.77 4.11 -32.08
C ASP A 33 -20.35 5.15 -33.05
N LYS A 34 -20.25 6.44 -32.74
CA LYS A 34 -20.72 7.55 -33.60
C LYS A 34 -19.62 8.15 -34.50
N ASP A 35 -18.56 7.39 -34.79
CA ASP A 35 -17.45 7.76 -35.68
C ASP A 35 -16.68 9.04 -35.26
N SER A 36 -16.60 9.23 -33.94
CA SER A 36 -15.81 10.30 -33.34
C SER A 36 -14.43 9.77 -32.94
N MET A 37 -13.41 10.06 -33.74
CA MET A 37 -12.03 9.77 -33.37
C MET A 37 -11.43 10.96 -32.61
N HIS A 38 -11.17 10.74 -31.32
CA HIS A 38 -10.44 11.69 -30.48
C HIS A 38 -9.01 11.22 -30.23
N ALA A 39 -8.10 12.16 -30.06
CA ALA A 39 -6.74 11.86 -29.62
C ALA A 39 -6.78 11.47 -28.13
N GLY A 40 -6.78 10.17 -27.83
CA GLY A 40 -6.83 9.63 -26.47
C GLY A 40 -7.69 8.38 -26.37
N ILE A 41 -7.93 7.94 -25.14
CA ILE A 41 -8.68 6.70 -24.85
C ILE A 41 -10.13 6.87 -25.27
N SER A 42 -10.61 6.04 -26.20
CA SER A 42 -11.95 6.13 -26.76
C SER A 42 -12.72 4.82 -26.54
N ILE A 43 -13.91 4.91 -25.95
CA ILE A 43 -14.75 3.76 -25.61
C ILE A 43 -16.16 3.89 -26.18
N SER A 44 -16.85 2.76 -26.31
CA SER A 44 -18.29 2.73 -26.52
C SER A 44 -18.94 1.97 -25.37
N ALA A 45 -19.51 2.71 -24.41
CA ALA A 45 -20.23 2.11 -23.28
C ALA A 45 -21.45 1.29 -23.75
N ILE A 46 -22.11 1.70 -24.83
CA ILE A 46 -23.30 1.00 -25.37
C ILE A 46 -22.93 -0.31 -26.05
N GLN A 47 -21.82 -0.35 -26.78
CA GLN A 47 -21.29 -1.58 -27.38
C GLN A 47 -20.46 -2.41 -26.40
N LYS A 48 -20.24 -1.91 -25.17
CA LYS A 48 -19.33 -2.49 -24.16
C LYS A 48 -17.89 -2.61 -24.64
N ASP A 49 -17.48 -1.81 -25.63
CA ASP A 49 -16.09 -1.67 -26.05
C ASP A 49 -15.37 -0.73 -25.06
N ILE A 50 -14.83 -1.30 -23.99
CA ILE A 50 -14.11 -0.58 -22.93
C ILE A 50 -12.66 -1.04 -22.77
N THR A 51 -12.17 -1.90 -23.68
CA THR A 51 -10.87 -2.56 -23.55
C THR A 51 -9.72 -1.56 -23.45
N GLU A 52 -9.77 -0.47 -24.21
CA GLU A 52 -8.76 0.59 -24.16
C GLU A 52 -8.68 1.27 -22.78
N LEU A 53 -9.85 1.53 -22.16
CA LEU A 53 -9.92 2.05 -20.80
C LEU A 53 -9.38 1.04 -19.77
N THR A 54 -9.75 -0.23 -19.90
CA THR A 54 -9.26 -1.29 -19.00
C THR A 54 -7.74 -1.39 -19.07
N ASN A 55 -7.16 -1.40 -20.27
CA ASN A 55 -5.71 -1.44 -20.46
C ASN A 55 -5.02 -0.21 -19.88
N ALA A 56 -5.56 0.98 -20.11
CA ALA A 56 -5.00 2.22 -19.56
C ALA A 56 -5.03 2.25 -18.02
N ILE A 57 -6.06 1.69 -17.39
CA ILE A 57 -6.11 1.54 -15.93
C ILE A 57 -5.02 0.55 -15.48
N VAL A 58 -4.89 -0.60 -16.14
CA VAL A 58 -3.90 -1.62 -15.78
C VAL A 58 -2.48 -1.08 -15.92
N GLU A 59 -2.14 -0.44 -17.03
CA GLU A 59 -0.82 0.17 -17.24
C GLU A 59 -0.49 1.22 -16.18
N LYS A 60 -1.47 2.07 -15.87
CA LYS A 60 -1.30 3.17 -14.91
C LYS A 60 -1.06 2.71 -13.48
N TYR A 61 -1.64 1.58 -13.09
CA TYR A 61 -1.54 1.01 -11.74
C TYR A 61 -0.71 -0.28 -11.70
N HIS A 62 0.08 -0.57 -12.73
CA HIS A 62 0.79 -1.84 -12.86
C HIS A 62 1.80 -2.06 -11.71
N SER A 63 2.52 -1.00 -11.32
CA SER A 63 3.47 -1.04 -10.19
C SER A 63 2.79 -1.34 -8.86
N GLU A 64 1.65 -0.69 -8.60
CA GLU A 64 0.86 -0.83 -7.40
C GLU A 64 0.18 -2.21 -7.37
N TYR A 65 -0.24 -2.71 -8.52
CA TYR A 65 -0.78 -4.06 -8.67
C TYR A 65 0.29 -5.12 -8.34
N ILE A 66 1.52 -4.96 -8.83
CA ILE A 66 2.63 -5.87 -8.49
C ILE A 66 2.93 -5.78 -6.99
N ALA A 67 3.01 -4.57 -6.43
CA ALA A 67 3.25 -4.38 -5.00
C ALA A 67 2.17 -5.04 -4.15
N ALA A 68 0.90 -4.88 -4.51
CA ALA A 68 -0.24 -5.48 -3.80
C ALA A 68 -0.32 -7.01 -3.92
N ASN A 69 0.32 -7.63 -4.91
CA ASN A 69 0.41 -9.09 -5.09
C ASN A 69 1.70 -9.70 -4.53
N SER A 70 2.58 -8.89 -3.92
CA SER A 70 3.71 -9.39 -3.14
C SER A 70 3.29 -9.72 -1.70
N ASP A 71 4.11 -10.44 -0.93
CA ASP A 71 3.85 -10.70 0.49
C ASP A 71 3.90 -9.38 1.29
N THR A 72 2.80 -8.64 1.27
CA THR A 72 2.67 -7.33 1.91
C THR A 72 1.77 -7.35 3.14
N LEU A 73 1.89 -6.31 3.95
CA LEU A 73 0.95 -6.04 5.04
C LEU A 73 -0.36 -5.53 4.40
N ASN A 74 -1.43 -6.30 4.56
CA ASN A 74 -2.66 -6.17 3.79
C ASN A 74 -3.71 -5.26 4.42
N ASN A 75 -3.45 -4.71 5.62
CA ASN A 75 -4.34 -3.76 6.27
C ASN A 75 -3.61 -2.83 7.25
N GLU A 76 -4.27 -1.72 7.61
CA GLU A 76 -3.76 -0.71 8.55
C GLU A 76 -3.36 -1.29 9.91
N ARG A 77 -4.03 -2.35 10.37
CA ARG A 77 -3.70 -3.00 11.65
C ARG A 77 -2.35 -3.71 11.59
N GLN A 78 -2.09 -4.46 10.53
CA GLN A 78 -0.81 -5.14 10.30
C GLN A 78 0.33 -4.12 10.12
N ILE A 79 0.07 -3.02 9.41
CA ILE A 79 1.01 -1.90 9.27
C ILE A 79 1.31 -1.28 10.64
N GLY A 80 0.28 -1.03 11.46
CA GLY A 80 0.44 -0.51 12.81
C GLY A 80 1.32 -1.39 13.70
N TYR A 81 1.12 -2.72 13.66
CA TYR A 81 1.98 -3.65 14.40
C TYR A 81 3.42 -3.69 13.86
N ALA A 82 3.62 -3.58 12.55
CA ALA A 82 4.96 -3.55 11.97
C ALA A 82 5.74 -2.30 12.42
N LEU A 83 5.09 -1.13 12.41
CA LEU A 83 5.68 0.13 12.89
C LEU A 83 5.99 0.07 14.39
N GLN A 84 5.10 -0.53 15.19
CA GLN A 84 5.37 -0.75 16.62
C GLN A 84 6.58 -1.66 16.85
N ALA A 85 6.70 -2.73 16.05
CA ALA A 85 7.84 -3.63 16.14
C ALA A 85 9.15 -2.93 15.76
N GLU A 86 9.15 -2.16 14.67
CA GLU A 86 10.30 -1.37 14.22
C GLU A 86 10.74 -0.38 15.31
N GLN A 87 9.79 0.38 15.88
CA GLN A 87 10.11 1.34 16.93
C GLN A 87 10.72 0.65 18.15
N ALA A 88 10.12 -0.44 18.63
CA ALA A 88 10.63 -1.18 19.78
C ALA A 88 12.03 -1.78 19.53
N MET A 89 12.31 -2.25 18.30
CA MET A 89 13.65 -2.70 17.94
C MET A 89 14.67 -1.55 17.95
N ASN A 90 14.30 -0.38 17.45
CA ASN A 90 15.16 0.81 17.50
C ASN A 90 15.45 1.22 18.96
N ASP A 91 14.44 1.17 19.83
CA ASP A 91 14.59 1.46 21.26
C ASP A 91 15.55 0.46 21.93
N ALA A 92 15.41 -0.84 21.64
CA ALA A 92 16.33 -1.87 22.15
C ALA A 92 17.78 -1.65 21.68
N VAL A 93 17.98 -1.31 20.40
CA VAL A 93 19.31 -1.00 19.84
C VAL A 93 19.91 0.24 20.51
N ASN A 94 19.10 1.29 20.71
CA ASN A 94 19.54 2.51 21.38
C ASN A 94 19.91 2.25 22.85
N ALA A 95 19.12 1.44 23.57
CA ALA A 95 19.40 1.06 24.95
C ALA A 95 20.72 0.26 25.06
N LEU A 96 20.98 -0.65 24.13
CA LEU A 96 22.26 -1.38 24.04
C LEU A 96 23.44 -0.43 23.82
N HIS A 97 23.33 0.50 22.87
CA HIS A 97 24.39 1.48 22.62
C HIS A 97 24.61 2.44 23.79
N ALA A 98 23.56 2.74 24.56
CA ALA A 98 23.64 3.54 25.78
C ALA A 98 24.24 2.78 26.97
N GLY A 99 24.56 1.49 26.83
CA GLY A 99 25.12 0.67 27.91
C GLY A 99 24.12 0.36 29.03
N MET A 100 22.82 0.35 28.72
CA MET A 100 21.78 0.00 29.68
C MET A 100 21.86 -1.48 30.07
N GLU A 101 21.31 -1.82 31.24
CA GLU A 101 21.21 -3.21 31.67
C GLU A 101 20.38 -4.04 30.69
N LEU A 102 20.80 -5.29 30.48
CA LEU A 102 20.16 -6.20 29.53
C LEU A 102 18.68 -6.43 29.83
N ASP A 103 18.29 -6.40 31.11
CA ASP A 103 16.89 -6.53 31.52
C ASP A 103 16.02 -5.42 30.90
N LEU A 104 16.54 -4.19 30.77
CA LEU A 104 15.82 -3.07 30.17
C LEU A 104 15.74 -3.19 28.65
N VAL A 105 16.83 -3.64 28.01
CA VAL A 105 16.84 -3.93 26.56
C VAL A 105 15.81 -5.01 26.22
N THR A 106 15.70 -6.02 27.08
CA THR A 106 14.84 -7.17 26.86
C THR A 106 13.36 -6.81 26.84
N ILE A 107 12.94 -5.82 27.62
CA ILE A 107 11.56 -5.29 27.59
C ILE A 107 11.18 -4.80 26.19
N ASP A 108 12.10 -4.13 25.49
CA ASP A 108 11.82 -3.61 24.15
C ASP A 108 11.87 -4.72 23.08
N LEU A 109 12.72 -5.73 23.25
CA LEU A 109 12.69 -6.94 22.42
C LEU A 109 11.37 -7.71 22.55
N GLU A 110 10.82 -7.83 23.75
CA GLU A 110 9.51 -8.46 23.98
C GLU A 110 8.36 -7.69 23.32
N LYS A 111 8.40 -6.36 23.38
CA LYS A 111 7.42 -5.50 22.69
C LYS A 111 7.48 -5.74 21.17
N ALA A 112 8.69 -5.74 20.59
CA ALA A 112 8.87 -5.98 19.17
C ALA A 112 8.34 -7.37 18.76
N TRP A 113 8.72 -8.41 19.50
CA TRP A 113 8.26 -9.77 19.28
C TRP A 113 6.74 -9.91 19.37
N THR A 114 6.14 -9.31 20.39
CA THR A 114 4.68 -9.35 20.57
C THR A 114 3.96 -8.68 19.41
N ALA A 115 4.43 -7.51 18.96
CA ALA A 115 3.85 -6.81 17.81
C ALA A 115 3.94 -7.64 16.52
N LEU A 116 5.10 -8.26 16.23
CA LEU A 116 5.26 -9.15 15.06
C LEU A 116 4.34 -10.38 15.13
N ARG A 117 4.08 -10.91 16.33
CA ARG A 117 3.15 -12.04 16.50
C ARG A 117 1.69 -11.66 16.22
N GLN A 118 1.30 -10.42 16.52
CA GLN A 118 -0.02 -9.94 16.15
C GLN A 118 -0.19 -9.88 14.61
N ILE A 119 0.88 -9.66 13.85
CA ILE A 119 0.85 -9.70 12.38
C ILE A 119 0.58 -11.13 11.87
N THR A 120 1.24 -12.13 12.47
CA THR A 120 1.17 -13.54 12.04
C THR A 120 -0.02 -14.31 12.61
N GLY A 121 -0.77 -13.74 13.56
CA GLY A 121 -1.89 -14.39 14.24
C GLY A 121 -1.48 -15.54 15.17
N LYS A 122 -0.18 -15.79 15.35
CA LYS A 122 0.36 -16.83 16.22
C LYS A 122 0.45 -16.31 17.65
N ALA A 123 -0.67 -16.33 18.36
CA ALA A 123 -0.77 -15.97 19.77
C ALA A 123 -0.50 -17.16 20.73
N GLY A 124 0.49 -18.02 20.45
CA GLY A 124 0.90 -19.10 21.37
C GLY A 124 1.86 -18.61 22.45
N LYS A 125 2.08 -19.30 23.57
CA LYS A 125 3.21 -18.96 24.48
C LYS A 125 4.46 -19.69 23.97
N GLU A 126 5.33 -19.01 23.23
CA GLU A 126 6.74 -19.37 23.19
C GLU A 126 7.46 -18.19 23.83
N ASP A 127 8.16 -18.48 24.92
CA ASP A 127 8.80 -17.46 25.74
C ASP A 127 10.07 -16.99 25.01
N LEU A 128 9.99 -15.78 24.45
CA LEU A 128 11.13 -15.15 23.77
C LEU A 128 12.34 -15.10 24.69
N LEU A 129 12.09 -14.84 25.98
CA LEU A 129 13.12 -14.80 27.00
C LEU A 129 13.85 -16.13 27.08
N ASP A 130 13.12 -17.25 27.13
CA ASP A 130 13.73 -18.57 27.20
C ASP A 130 14.61 -18.84 25.97
N GLU A 131 14.18 -18.44 24.76
CA GLU A 131 14.99 -18.60 23.55
C GLU A 131 16.23 -17.70 23.57
N ILE A 132 16.10 -16.44 23.98
CA ILE A 132 17.22 -15.50 24.11
C ILE A 132 18.23 -16.05 25.13
N PHE A 133 17.78 -16.33 26.35
CA PHE A 133 18.62 -16.79 27.46
C PHE A 133 19.15 -18.22 27.26
N SER A 134 18.49 -19.08 26.47
CA SER A 134 19.04 -20.41 26.13
C SER A 134 20.37 -20.32 25.38
N ARG A 135 20.59 -19.21 24.67
CA ARG A 135 21.80 -18.96 23.87
C ARG A 135 22.87 -18.18 24.64
N PHE A 136 22.52 -17.61 25.80
CA PHE A 136 23.48 -17.01 26.71
C PHE A 136 23.83 -18.03 27.79
N CYS A 137 25.10 -18.38 27.92
CA CYS A 137 25.56 -19.05 29.13
C CYS A 137 25.44 -18.06 30.28
N LEU A 138 24.27 -18.01 30.93
CA LEU A 138 24.15 -17.44 32.26
C LEU A 138 24.97 -18.36 33.18
N GLY A 139 26.24 -17.99 33.35
CA GLY A 139 27.11 -18.62 34.33
C GLY A 139 26.40 -18.61 35.68
N LYS A 140 26.31 -19.79 36.30
CA LYS A 140 25.90 -19.92 37.70
C LYS A 140 26.76 -19.07 38.62
#